data_AF-K1XT42-F1
#
_entry.id   AF-K1XT42-F1
#
_cell.length_a   1.000
_cell.length_b   1.000
_cell.length_c   1.000
_cell.angle_alpha   90.00
_cell.angle_beta   90.00
_cell.angle_gamma   90.00
#
_symmetry.space_group_name_H-M   'P 1'
#
loop_
_entity.id
_entity.type
_entity.pdbx_description
1 polymer ?
#
loop_
_entity_poly.entity_id
_entity_poly.type
_entity_poly.pdbx_seq_one_letter_code
_entity_poly.pdbx_strand_id
1 'polypeptide(L)'
;MLPDHIETALTFDDLLLVPAASEVLPTEVNLETRLTDTIMLKTPLVSSAMDTVTEHRTAIAMAREGGIGIIHKNMSIEQQAVEVERVKKSESGMIIDPITVTQDQSVGEVQEIMSTYKISGLPVL
;
A
#
# COMPACT_ATOMS: atom_id res chain seq x y z
N MET A 1 32.77 -30.56 -4.18
CA MET A 1 33.98 -29.75 -4.45
C MET A 1 33.51 -28.32 -4.65
N LEU A 2 34.08 -27.37 -3.91
CA LEU A 2 33.81 -25.95 -4.17
C LEU A 2 34.45 -25.60 -5.52
N PRO A 3 33.85 -24.72 -6.33
CA PRO A 3 34.45 -24.29 -7.60
C PRO A 3 35.82 -23.66 -7.36
N ASP A 4 36.76 -23.90 -8.27
CA ASP A 4 38.15 -23.40 -8.20
C ASP A 4 38.25 -21.86 -8.21
N HIS A 5 37.15 -21.18 -8.54
CA HIS A 5 37.01 -19.73 -8.48
C HIS A 5 35.64 -19.36 -7.88
N ILE A 6 35.66 -18.55 -6.82
CA ILE A 6 34.47 -17.91 -6.25
C ILE A 6 34.40 -16.50 -6.82
N GLU A 7 33.26 -16.12 -7.40
CA GLU A 7 33.05 -14.76 -7.90
C GLU A 7 32.97 -13.76 -6.74
N THR A 8 33.62 -12.61 -6.88
CA THR A 8 33.53 -11.52 -5.92
C THR A 8 32.15 -10.87 -6.04
N ALA A 9 31.45 -10.74 -4.91
CA ALA A 9 30.21 -10.01 -4.78
C ALA A 9 30.42 -8.72 -3.96
N LEU A 10 29.67 -7.68 -4.30
CA LEU A 10 29.72 -6.38 -3.62
C LEU A 10 28.37 -6.09 -2.95
N THR A 11 28.40 -5.42 -1.80
CA THR A 11 27.23 -4.87 -1.10
C THR A 11 27.22 -3.33 -1.19
N PHE A 12 26.21 -2.68 -0.61
CA PHE A 12 26.03 -1.23 -0.65
C PHE A 12 27.24 -0.46 -0.09
N ASP A 13 27.82 -0.93 1.02
CA ASP A 13 28.94 -0.25 1.70
C ASP A 13 30.29 -0.39 0.97
N ASP A 14 30.37 -1.28 -0.04
CA ASP A 14 31.60 -1.46 -0.82
C ASP A 14 31.74 -0.42 -1.95
N LEU A 15 30.70 0.38 -2.20
CA LEU A 15 30.60 1.22 -3.40
C LEU A 15 30.17 2.65 -3.08
N LEU A 16 30.58 3.58 -3.95
CA LEU A 16 30.12 4.96 -3.97
C LEU A 16 29.71 5.35 -5.39
N LEU A 17 28.70 6.21 -5.51
CA LEU A 17 28.35 6.82 -6.79
C LEU A 17 29.34 7.93 -7.12
N VAL A 18 29.92 7.88 -8.33
CA VAL A 18 30.82 8.93 -8.82
C VAL A 18 29.97 10.11 -9.31
N PRO A 19 30.18 11.34 -8.80
CA PRO A 19 29.47 12.51 -9.28
C PRO A 19 29.73 12.79 -10.77
N ALA A 20 28.71 13.28 -11.47
CA ALA A 20 28.80 13.69 -12.87
C ALA A 20 28.17 15.07 -13.07
N ALA A 21 28.45 15.70 -14.22
CA ALA A 21 27.77 16.94 -14.59
C ALA A 21 26.26 16.69 -14.72
N SER A 22 25.44 17.58 -14.14
CA SER A 22 23.98 17.52 -14.19
C SER A 22 23.43 18.88 -14.58
N GLU A 23 22.44 18.87 -15.47
CA GLU A 23 21.62 20.03 -15.81
C GLU A 23 20.26 20.01 -15.11
N VAL A 24 19.97 18.95 -14.35
CA VAL A 24 18.70 18.73 -13.64
C VAL A 24 18.86 19.10 -12.16
N LEU A 25 17.91 19.89 -11.64
CA LEU A 25 17.86 20.19 -10.21
C LEU A 25 17.23 19.02 -9.44
N PRO A 26 17.63 18.77 -8.18
CA PRO A 26 17.06 17.69 -7.37
C PRO A 26 15.52 17.73 -7.21
N THR A 27 14.90 18.91 -7.28
CA THR A 27 13.43 19.05 -7.20
C THR A 27 12.70 18.74 -8.50
N GLU A 28 13.43 18.57 -9.60
CA GLU A 28 12.89 18.33 -10.95
C GLU A 28 13.06 16.86 -11.39
N VAL A 29 13.71 16.03 -10.56
CA VAL A 29 13.89 14.61 -10.85
C VAL A 29 12.56 13.86 -10.82
N ASN A 30 12.33 13.01 -11.81
CA ASN A 30 11.17 12.13 -11.82
C ASN A 30 11.48 10.84 -11.03
N LEU A 31 10.69 10.57 -9.98
CA LEU A 31 10.79 9.38 -9.14
C LEU A 31 9.82 8.26 -9.57
N GLU A 32 9.01 8.49 -10.60
CA GLU A 32 8.07 7.50 -11.11
C GLU A 32 8.81 6.23 -11.56
N THR A 33 8.30 5.09 -11.12
CA THR A 33 8.88 3.80 -11.46
C THR A 33 7.79 2.77 -11.74
N ARG A 34 8.14 1.75 -12.52
CA ARG A 34 7.24 0.65 -12.85
C ARG A 34 7.56 -0.55 -11.97
N LEU A 35 6.62 -0.95 -11.13
CA LEU A 35 6.76 -2.16 -10.31
C LEU A 35 6.41 -3.42 -11.10
N THR A 36 5.34 -3.36 -11.89
CA THR A 36 4.89 -4.41 -12.81
C THR A 36 4.38 -3.78 -14.10
N ASP A 37 4.08 -4.59 -15.12
CA ASP A 37 3.52 -4.08 -16.39
C ASP A 37 2.25 -3.24 -16.23
N THR A 38 1.51 -3.43 -15.13
CA THR A 38 0.24 -2.75 -14.85
C THR A 38 0.29 -1.81 -13.65
N ILE A 39 1.40 -1.77 -12.89
CA ILE A 39 1.51 -1.00 -11.65
C ILE A 39 2.64 0.02 -11.78
N MET A 40 2.25 1.30 -11.85
CA MET A 40 3.13 2.45 -11.79
C MET A 40 3.08 3.07 -10.39
N LEU A 41 4.25 3.39 -9.84
CA LEU A 41 4.40 4.11 -8.57
C LEU A 41 4.90 5.53 -8.84
N LYS A 42 4.51 6.48 -8.00
CA LYS A 42 5.04 7.85 -8.02
C LYS A 42 6.39 7.96 -7.30
N THR A 43 6.67 7.03 -6.39
CA THR A 43 7.96 6.92 -5.69
C THR A 43 8.42 5.45 -5.68
N PRO A 44 9.74 5.17 -5.73
CA PRO A 44 10.27 3.80 -5.79
C PRO A 44 10.35 3.15 -4.40
N LEU A 45 9.28 3.26 -3.61
CA LEU A 45 9.22 2.76 -2.24
C LEU A 45 8.12 1.71 -2.08
N VAL A 46 8.51 0.57 -1.50
CA VAL A 46 7.63 -0.57 -1.21
C VAL A 46 7.83 -0.97 0.24
N SER A 47 6.75 -1.08 1.02
CA SER A 47 6.86 -1.59 2.39
C SER A 47 6.89 -3.11 2.43
N SER A 48 7.70 -3.66 3.34
CA SER A 48 7.89 -5.11 3.47
C SER A 48 6.63 -5.83 3.93
N ALA A 49 6.41 -7.04 3.42
CA ALA A 49 5.29 -7.92 3.77
C ALA A 49 5.49 -8.62 5.13
N MET A 50 5.73 -7.85 6.19
CA MET A 50 5.99 -8.30 7.55
C MET A 50 4.90 -7.82 8.50
N ASP A 51 4.54 -8.64 9.48
CA ASP A 51 3.51 -8.36 10.50
C ASP A 51 3.80 -7.11 11.33
N THR A 52 5.07 -6.89 11.63
CA THR A 52 5.56 -5.73 12.37
C THR A 52 5.69 -4.47 11.51
N VAL A 53 5.41 -4.54 10.20
CA VAL A 53 5.64 -3.45 9.24
C VAL A 53 4.36 -3.03 8.54
N THR A 54 3.64 -3.96 7.91
CA THR A 54 2.60 -3.59 6.93
C THR A 54 1.26 -4.29 7.15
N GLU A 55 0.37 -3.58 7.82
CA GLU A 55 -1.09 -3.77 7.80
C GLU A 55 -1.77 -2.62 7.00
N HIS A 56 -3.10 -2.56 6.98
CA HIS A 56 -3.87 -1.58 6.21
C HIS A 56 -3.44 -0.13 6.45
N ARG A 57 -3.10 0.23 7.69
CA ARG A 57 -2.67 1.60 8.03
C ARG A 57 -1.40 2.01 7.29
N THR A 58 -0.38 1.15 7.31
CA THR A 58 0.89 1.40 6.61
C THR A 58 0.65 1.38 5.10
N ALA A 59 -0.14 0.44 4.58
CA ALA A 59 -0.41 0.35 3.15
C ALA A 59 -1.14 1.59 2.61
N ILE A 60 -2.12 2.13 3.35
CA ILE A 60 -2.80 3.39 2.99
C ILE A 60 -1.82 4.56 3.01
N ALA A 61 -0.96 4.66 4.03
CA ALA A 61 0.02 5.74 4.11
C ALA A 61 1.03 5.67 2.95
N MET A 62 1.57 4.48 2.65
CA MET A 62 2.48 4.27 1.52
C MET A 62 1.84 4.69 0.20
N ALA A 63 0.58 4.31 -0.04
CA ALA A 63 -0.14 4.66 -1.26
C ALA A 63 -0.34 6.18 -1.41
N ARG A 64 -0.65 6.89 -0.32
CA ARG A 64 -0.78 8.36 -0.30
C ARG A 64 0.52 9.09 -0.59
N GLU A 65 1.65 8.54 -0.13
CA GLU A 65 3.00 9.05 -0.44
C GLU A 65 3.52 8.57 -1.81
N GLY A 66 2.66 7.94 -2.62
CA GLY A 66 2.97 7.56 -3.99
C GLY A 66 3.70 6.21 -4.16
N GLY A 67 3.91 5.49 -3.06
CA GLY A 67 4.47 4.14 -3.04
C GLY A 67 3.39 3.06 -2.97
N ILE A 68 3.75 1.88 -2.45
CA ILE A 68 2.82 0.77 -2.24
C ILE A 68 3.17 -0.02 -0.98
N GLY A 69 2.15 -0.53 -0.28
CA GLY A 69 2.35 -1.43 0.85
C GLY A 69 1.87 -2.84 0.54
N ILE A 70 2.65 -3.84 0.95
CA ILE A 70 2.32 -5.27 0.81
C ILE A 70 1.85 -5.82 2.15
N ILE A 71 0.56 -6.17 2.25
CA ILE A 71 0.01 -6.76 3.47
C ILE A 71 0.67 -8.12 3.74
N HIS A 72 1.17 -8.30 4.96
CA HIS A 72 1.79 -9.57 5.36
C HIS A 72 0.78 -10.73 5.39
N LYS A 73 1.28 -11.97 5.51
CA LYS A 73 0.47 -13.20 5.50
C LYS A 73 0.39 -13.90 6.87
N ASN A 74 0.81 -13.25 7.95
CA ASN A 74 0.82 -13.81 9.30
C ASN A 74 -0.56 -13.62 9.98
N MET A 75 -1.62 -14.00 9.28
CA MET A 75 -3.02 -13.92 9.70
C MET A 75 -3.86 -14.88 8.84
N SER A 76 -5.15 -15.05 9.15
CA SER A 76 -6.02 -15.87 8.30
C SER A 76 -6.27 -15.23 6.93
N ILE A 77 -6.71 -16.02 5.95
CA ILE A 77 -7.04 -15.51 4.61
C ILE A 77 -8.14 -14.46 4.70
N GLU A 78 -9.14 -14.70 5.55
CA GLU A 78 -10.27 -13.81 5.79
C GLU A 78 -9.80 -12.48 6.38
N GLN A 79 -8.89 -12.53 7.37
CA GLN A 79 -8.31 -11.33 7.97
C GLN A 79 -7.50 -10.53 6.95
N GLN A 80 -6.68 -11.20 6.14
CA GLN A 80 -5.89 -10.54 5.09
C GLN A 80 -6.80 -9.86 4.05
N ALA A 81 -7.90 -10.51 3.67
CA ALA A 81 -8.89 -9.94 2.77
C ALA A 81 -9.52 -8.66 3.35
N VAL A 82 -9.86 -8.65 4.64
CA VAL A 82 -10.39 -7.45 5.33
C VAL A 82 -9.36 -6.31 5.35
N GLU A 83 -8.09 -6.63 5.58
CA GLU A 83 -7.01 -5.64 5.53
C GLU A 83 -6.87 -5.01 4.14
N VAL A 84 -6.92 -5.82 3.08
CA VAL A 84 -6.93 -5.33 1.69
C VAL A 84 -8.17 -4.49 1.41
N GLU A 85 -9.35 -4.94 1.83
CA GLU A 85 -10.61 -4.22 1.64
C GLU A 85 -10.57 -2.82 2.26
N ARG A 86 -10.04 -2.70 3.48
CA ARG A 86 -9.83 -1.41 4.17
C ARG A 86 -8.95 -0.47 3.35
N VAL A 87 -7.86 -0.97 2.76
CA VAL A 87 -6.99 -0.15 1.88
C VAL A 87 -7.76 0.33 0.67
N LYS A 88 -8.47 -0.56 -0.03
CA LYS A 88 -9.21 -0.22 -1.27
C LYS A 88 -10.35 0.78 -1.03
N LYS A 89 -10.99 0.73 0.14
CA LYS A 89 -12.08 1.64 0.53
C LYS A 89 -11.59 3.00 1.08
N SER A 90 -10.30 3.17 1.35
CA SER A 90 -9.77 4.36 2.04
C SER A 90 -9.89 5.69 1.28
N GLU A 91 -9.99 5.67 -0.05
CA GLU A 91 -9.97 6.89 -0.87
C GLU A 91 -10.88 6.81 -2.12
N SER A 92 -11.96 6.04 -2.05
CA SER A 92 -12.92 5.96 -3.15
C SER A 92 -13.79 7.23 -3.19
N GLY A 93 -13.44 8.20 -4.06
CA GLY A 93 -14.26 9.38 -4.36
C GLY A 93 -15.62 9.08 -5.02
N MET A 94 -15.81 7.86 -5.52
CA MET A 94 -17.09 7.27 -5.92
C MET A 94 -17.12 5.84 -5.39
N ILE A 95 -18.08 5.51 -4.51
CA ILE A 95 -18.15 4.20 -3.86
C ILE A 95 -18.76 3.18 -4.84
N ILE A 96 -17.92 2.28 -5.37
CA ILE A 96 -18.39 1.09 -6.10
C ILE A 96 -18.84 0.08 -5.04
N ASP A 97 -20.12 -0.32 -5.08
CA ASP A 97 -20.77 -1.20 -4.10
C ASP A 97 -20.82 -0.62 -2.66
N PRO A 98 -21.61 0.45 -2.44
CA PRO A 98 -21.73 1.05 -1.12
C PRO A 98 -22.40 0.09 -0.15
N ILE A 99 -21.98 0.15 1.11
CA ILE A 99 -22.75 -0.46 2.19
C ILE A 99 -24.05 0.33 2.30
N THR A 100 -25.17 -0.32 2.00
CA THR A 100 -26.51 0.28 2.05
C THR A 100 -27.30 -0.26 3.23
N VAL A 101 -28.27 0.53 3.67
CA VAL A 101 -29.23 0.14 4.72
C VAL A 101 -30.65 0.18 4.18
N THR A 102 -31.57 -0.58 4.77
CA THR A 102 -32.99 -0.55 4.41
C THR A 102 -33.78 0.35 5.36
N GLN A 103 -34.97 0.78 4.92
CA GLN A 103 -35.85 1.65 5.73
C GLN A 103 -36.33 1.00 7.04
N ASP A 104 -36.28 -0.32 7.15
CA ASP A 104 -36.73 -1.08 8.31
C ASP A 104 -35.64 -1.29 9.37
N GLN A 105 -34.38 -0.96 9.07
CA GLN A 105 -33.28 -1.09 10.03
C GLN A 105 -33.34 -0.04 11.13
N SER A 106 -33.01 -0.46 12.35
CA SER A 106 -32.95 0.43 13.50
C SER A 106 -31.73 1.34 13.45
N VAL A 107 -31.84 2.54 14.03
CA VAL A 107 -30.72 3.50 14.13
C VAL A 107 -29.51 2.88 14.84
N GLY A 108 -29.73 1.96 15.78
CA GLY A 108 -28.64 1.26 16.48
C GLY A 108 -27.79 0.39 15.55
N GLU A 109 -28.44 -0.38 14.68
CA GLU A 109 -27.76 -1.22 13.67
C GLU A 109 -26.96 -0.35 12.68
N VAL A 110 -27.55 0.76 12.24
CA VAL A 110 -26.88 1.72 11.35
C VAL A 110 -25.63 2.32 12.02
N GLN A 111 -25.71 2.70 13.29
CA GLN A 111 -24.58 3.24 14.04
C GLN A 111 -23.45 2.23 14.24
N GLU A 112 -23.79 0.95 14.44
CA GLU A 112 -22.81 -0.12 14.59
C GLU A 112 -22.02 -0.36 13.28
N ILE A 113 -22.73 -0.35 12.14
CA ILE A 113 -22.11 -0.43 10.81
C ILE A 113 -21.18 0.77 10.59
N MET A 114 -21.65 2.00 10.86
CA MET A 114 -20.85 3.22 10.70
C MET A 114 -19.58 3.19 11.56
N SER A 115 -19.66 2.73 12.80
CA SER A 115 -18.53 2.62 13.72
C SER A 115 -17.48 1.60 13.26
N THR A 116 -17.95 0.46 12.74
CA THR A 116 -17.13 -0.65 12.25
C THR A 116 -16.31 -0.25 11.03
N TYR A 117 -16.96 0.39 10.05
CA TYR A 117 -16.32 0.76 8.79
C TYR A 117 -15.76 2.20 8.78
N LYS A 118 -15.91 2.95 9.88
CA LYS A 118 -15.44 4.34 10.03
C LYS A 118 -15.97 5.28 8.94
N ILE A 119 -17.26 5.15 8.62
CA ILE A 119 -17.96 5.94 7.59
C ILE A 119 -19.01 6.85 8.23
N SER A 120 -19.19 8.04 7.67
CA SER A 120 -20.06 9.09 8.19
C SER A 120 -21.50 9.05 7.65
N GLY A 121 -21.80 8.18 6.69
CA GLY A 121 -23.14 8.03 6.13
C GLY A 121 -23.28 6.78 5.28
N LEU A 122 -24.52 6.30 5.17
CA LEU A 122 -24.91 5.11 4.42
C LEU A 122 -26.09 5.46 3.51
N PRO A 123 -26.09 5.08 2.22
CA PRO A 123 -27.26 5.23 1.37
C PRO A 123 -28.40 4.33 1.86
N VAL A 124 -29.62 4.86 1.84
CA VAL A 124 -30.85 4.10 2.14
C VAL A 124 -31.44 3.61 0.81
N LEU A 125 -31.70 2.30 0.71
CA LEU A 125 -32.44 1.68 -0.40
C LEU A 125 -33.92 1.55 -0.06
#